data_AF-A0A6M1YN18-F1
#
_entry.id   AF-A0A6M1YN18-F1
#
_cell.length_a   1.000
_cell.length_b   1.000
_cell.length_c   1.000
_cell.angle_alpha   90.00
_cell.angle_beta   90.00
_cell.angle_gamma   90.00
#
_symmetry.space_group_name_H-M   'P 1'
#
loop_
_entity.id
_entity.type
_entity.pdbx_description
1 polymer ?
#
loop_
_entity_poly.entity_id
_entity_poly.type
_entity_poly.pdbx_seq_one_letter_code
_entity_poly.pdbx_strand_id
1 'polypeptide(L)' 'ILAMLQCFKDNDPEALIEILDGYIVACNKSDFAKKAAISRSSLYDMLHGSKNPTLRVLTQCIHELVS' A
#
# COMPACT_ATOMS: atom_id res chain seq x y z
N ILE A 1 0.34 2.54 10.98
CA ILE A 1 -1.09 2.88 11.19
C ILE A 1 -1.31 4.37 11.46
N LEU A 2 -0.77 4.96 12.54
CA LEU A 2 -1.02 6.38 12.88
C LEU A 2 -0.65 7.35 11.75
N ALA A 3 0.52 7.18 11.14
CA ALA A 3 0.94 8.00 10.01
C ALA A 3 0.00 7.88 8.80
N MET A 4 -0.49 6.67 8.51
CA MET A 4 -1.45 6.44 7.42
C MET A 4 -2.80 7.12 7.67
N LEU A 5 -3.29 7.05 8.92
CA LEU A 5 -4.52 7.76 9.32
C LEU A 5 -4.36 9.28 9.22
N GLN A 6 -3.16 9.79 9.50
CA GLN A 6 -2.87 11.21 9.35
C GLN A 6 -2.89 11.63 7.87
N CYS A 7 -2.31 10.84 6.96
CA CYS A 7 -2.41 11.08 5.52
C CYS A 7 -3.87 11.17 5.02
N PHE A 8 -4.78 10.35 5.56
CA PHE A 8 -6.21 10.45 5.23
C PHE A 8 -6.84 11.75 5.74
N LYS A 9 -6.49 12.20 6.95
CA LYS A 9 -7.01 13.47 7.51
C LYS A 9 -6.51 14.68 6.72
N ASP A 10 -5.26 14.62 6.28
CA ASP A 10 -4.58 15.71 5.59
C ASP A 10 -4.83 15.68 4.07
N ASN A 11 -5.55 14.66 3.58
CA ASN A 11 -5.78 14.40 2.16
C ASN A 11 -4.47 14.34 1.36
N ASP A 12 -3.48 13.64 1.90
CA ASP A 12 -2.14 13.47 1.34
C ASP A 12 -1.92 12.02 0.84
N PRO A 13 -2.43 11.69 -0.35
CA PRO A 13 -2.29 10.35 -0.92
C PRO A 13 -0.84 10.01 -1.28
N GLU A 14 -0.01 11.00 -1.57
CA GLU A 14 1.39 10.82 -1.96
C GLU A 14 2.21 10.31 -0.78
N ALA A 15 2.09 10.96 0.38
CA ALA A 15 2.71 10.50 1.62
C ALA A 15 2.20 9.12 2.05
N LEU A 16 0.91 8.83 1.84
CA LEU A 16 0.34 7.50 2.13
C LEU A 16 1.02 6.42 1.29
N ILE A 17 1.22 6.66 -0.01
CA ILE A 17 1.89 5.72 -0.91
C ILE A 17 3.38 5.57 -0.55
N GLU A 18 4.07 6.66 -0.20
CA GLU A 18 5.48 6.61 0.22
C GLU A 18 5.67 5.75 1.48
N ILE A 19 4.80 5.95 2.48
CA ILE A 19 4.80 5.11 3.69
C ILE A 19 4.57 3.65 3.31
N LEU A 20 3.55 3.36 2.49
CA LEU A 20 3.25 2.00 2.06
C LEU A 20 4.43 1.35 1.34
N ASP A 21 5.08 2.04 0.40
CA ASP A 21 6.22 1.49 -0.33
C ASP A 21 7.40 1.19 0.61
N GLY A 22 7.72 2.10 1.52
CA GLY A 22 8.79 1.90 2.51
C GLY A 22 8.57 0.65 3.38
N TYR A 23 7.35 0.45 3.88
CA TYR A 23 7.00 -0.75 4.65
C TYR A 23 7.07 -2.02 3.81
N ILE A 24 6.51 -2.00 2.60
CA ILE A 24 6.43 -3.18 1.73
C ILE A 24 7.82 -3.58 1.21
N VAL A 25 8.71 -2.61 0.96
CA VAL A 25 10.14 -2.85 0.66
C VAL A 25 10.81 -3.59 1.83
N ALA A 26 10.60 -3.13 3.06
CA ALA A 26 11.19 -3.74 4.25
C ALA A 26 10.69 -5.19 4.49
N CYS A 27 9.44 -5.50 4.12
CA CYS A 27 8.81 -6.80 4.32
C CYS A 27 9.00 -7.81 3.15
N ASN A 28 9.82 -7.49 2.15
CA ASN A 28 9.91 -8.20 0.86
C ASN A 28 8.60 -8.14 0.05
N LYS A 29 8.62 -7.35 -1.03
CA LYS A 29 7.44 -7.08 -1.89
C LYS A 29 6.77 -8.36 -2.43
N SER A 30 7.56 -9.39 -2.77
CA SER A 30 7.01 -10.61 -3.38
C SER A 30 6.24 -11.46 -2.39
N ASP A 31 6.71 -11.53 -1.14
CA ASP A 31 6.04 -12.30 -0.11
C ASP A 31 4.84 -11.52 0.46
N PHE A 32 4.96 -10.19 0.59
CA PHE A 32 3.83 -9.33 0.93
C PHE A 32 2.68 -9.50 -0.09
N ALA A 33 2.97 -9.44 -1.39
CA ALA A 33 1.95 -9.61 -2.43
C ALA A 33 1.20 -10.93 -2.33
N LYS A 34 1.90 -12.04 -2.00
CA LYS A 34 1.28 -13.35 -1.80
C LYS A 34 0.34 -13.36 -0.60
N LYS A 35 0.78 -12.81 0.54
CA LYS A 35 -0.01 -12.80 1.78
C LYS A 35 -1.27 -11.93 1.64
N ALA A 36 -1.12 -10.74 1.06
CA ALA A 36 -2.22 -9.82 0.79
C ALA A 36 -3.17 -10.29 -0.33
N ALA A 37 -2.86 -11.39 -1.02
CA ALA A 37 -3.58 -11.89 -2.20
C ALA A 37 -3.72 -10.83 -3.31
N ILE A 38 -2.61 -10.16 -3.64
CA ILE A 38 -2.51 -9.12 -4.66
C ILE A 38 -1.50 -9.54 -5.73
N SER A 39 -1.81 -9.28 -7.00
CA SER A 39 -0.84 -9.53 -8.08
C SER A 39 0.36 -8.57 -7.96
N ARG A 40 1.56 -9.02 -8.31
CA ARG A 40 2.75 -8.15 -8.27
C ARG A 40 2.61 -6.90 -9.14
N SER A 41 1.92 -6.99 -10.28
CA SER A 41 1.64 -5.83 -11.14
C SER A 41 0.67 -4.87 -10.47
N SER A 42 -0.42 -5.35 -9.86
CA SER A 42 -1.34 -4.48 -9.11
C SER A 42 -0.68 -3.79 -7.93
N LEU A 43 0.23 -4.48 -7.24
CA LEU A 43 1.02 -3.89 -6.15
C LEU A 43 2.00 -2.83 -6.68
N TYR A 44 2.67 -3.11 -7.80
CA TYR A 44 3.56 -2.15 -8.45
C TYR A 44 2.79 -0.92 -8.94
N ASP A 45 1.67 -1.11 -9.63
CA ASP A 45 0.83 -0.02 -10.13
C ASP A 45 0.28 0.85 -9.00
N MET A 46 -0.04 0.26 -7.84
CA MET A 46 -0.43 1.03 -6.65
C MET A 46 0.68 1.94 -6.13
N LEU A 47 1.91 1.42 -6.07
CA LEU A 47 3.03 2.09 -5.40
C LEU A 47 3.79 3.05 -6.32
N HIS A 48 3.85 2.72 -7.61
CA HIS A 48 4.73 3.37 -8.59
C HIS A 48 4.00 3.73 -9.89
N GLY A 49 2.75 3.31 -10.04
CA GLY A 49 1.97 3.58 -11.24
C GLY A 49 1.43 5.01 -11.28
N SER A 50 1.12 5.49 -12.48
CA SER A 50 0.43 6.78 -12.67
C SER A 50 -1.07 6.73 -12.36
N LYS A 51 -1.60 5.54 -12.08
CA LYS A 51 -3.02 5.31 -11.83
C LYS A 51 -3.27 5.20 -10.33
N ASN A 52 -4.31 5.89 -9.88
CA ASN A 52 -4.78 5.72 -8.51
C ASN A 52 -5.10 4.24 -8.25
N PRO A 53 -4.58 3.64 -7.17
CA PRO A 53 -4.95 2.30 -6.79
C PRO A 53 -6.45 2.19 -6.52
N THR A 54 -7.02 1.05 -6.86
CA THR A 54 -8.40 0.77 -6.45
C THR A 54 -8.47 0.68 -4.92
N LEU A 55 -9.59 1.13 -4.33
CA LEU A 55 -9.83 1.00 -2.89
C LEU A 55 -9.67 -0.45 -2.38
N ARG A 56 -9.98 -1.44 -3.23
CA ARG A 56 -9.79 -2.86 -2.92
C ARG A 56 -8.31 -3.20 -2.68
N VAL A 57 -7.43 -2.83 -3.60
CA VAL A 57 -5.99 -3.12 -3.49
C VAL A 57 -5.39 -2.40 -2.28
N LEU A 58 -5.79 -1.15 -2.06
CA LEU A 58 -5.36 -0.37 -0.90
C LEU A 58 -5.79 -1.02 0.42
N THR A 59 -7.05 -1.41 0.54
CA THR A 59 -7.58 -2.05 1.76
C THR A 59 -6.95 -3.41 2.04
N GLN A 60 -6.67 -4.22 1.01
CA GLN A 60 -5.91 -5.46 1.17
C GLN A 60 -4.50 -5.22 1.72
N CYS A 61 -3.79 -4.19 1.22
CA CYS A 61 -2.48 -3.83 1.73
C CYS A 61 -2.54 -3.36 3.19
N ILE A 62 -3.50 -2.49 3.52
CA ILE A 62 -3.69 -2.00 4.89
C ILE A 62 -4.03 -3.16 5.83
N HIS A 63 -4.91 -4.07 5.42
CA HIS A 63 -5.30 -5.22 6.23
C HIS A 63 -4.09 -6.11 6.56
N GLU A 64 -3.28 -6.46 5.56
CA GLU A 64 -2.05 -7.26 5.77
C GLU A 64 -1.04 -6.55 6.68
N LEU A 65 -0.99 -5.21 6.66
CA LEU A 65 -0.09 -4.45 7.53
C LEU A 65 -0.53 -4.40 9.00
N VAL A 66 -1.79 -4.72 9.29
CA VAL A 66 -2.35 -4.66 10.65
C VAL A 66 -2.76 -6.02 11.21
N SER A 67 -2.65 -7.07 10.40
CA SER A 67 -2.95 -8.47 10.78
C SER A 67 -1.68 -9.19 11.24
#